data_AF-A0A6A6C500-F1
#
_entry.id   AF-A0A6A6C500-F1
#
_cell.length_a   1.000
_cell.length_b   1.000
_cell.length_c   1.000
_cell.angle_alpha   90.00
_cell.angle_beta   90.00
_cell.angle_gamma   90.00
#
_symmetry.space_group_name_H-M   'P 1'
#
loop_
_entity.id
_entity.type
_entity.pdbx_description
1 polymer ?
#
loop_
_entity_poly.entity_id
_entity_poly.type
_entity_poly.pdbx_seq_one_letter_code
_entity_poly.pdbx_strand_id
1 'polypeptide(L)'
;MLPTTASHVTRTRRLGHLWICCTCLLILFLVGSRSAHYSPWPSSSSGNAQEPLGNASSQTLDVDLIVASQAKDNTTWLLDEFADWRKLIYVTDDPKAALTVPRNKGREGMVYLTHIIDNYDELAKIIIFSHANRYQWHNDDSLYEGQRVLSRLRLAHIQDQGYANLRCVWTLGCPSEIRPHVEAEAPSPASDPASRNARAGSFYKNAFEELLPGVTVPDVVGAACCAQFAVTAERIRQRPKSDYERYRTWLLQTELNDDLAGRIIEYLWHIIFGQDAVF
;
A
#
# COMPACT_ATOMS: atom_id res chain seq x y z
N MET A 1 -60.46 56.41 20.80
CA MET A 1 -60.70 57.14 19.54
C MET A 1 -60.17 56.30 18.38
N LEU A 2 -61.10 55.81 17.55
CA LEU A 2 -60.93 55.40 16.15
C LEU A 2 -60.84 56.68 15.27
N PRO A 3 -60.39 56.66 13.99
CA PRO A 3 -60.77 55.75 12.87
C PRO A 3 -59.57 55.16 12.08
N THR A 4 -59.58 53.99 11.40
CA THR A 4 -60.32 53.36 10.26
C THR A 4 -60.21 54.01 8.89
N THR A 5 -59.55 53.32 7.94
CA THR A 5 -59.99 52.85 6.59
C THR A 5 -58.81 52.07 5.96
N ALA A 6 -58.80 50.76 5.65
CA ALA A 6 -59.64 49.88 4.82
C ALA A 6 -59.55 50.14 3.29
N SER A 7 -58.92 49.21 2.56
CA SER A 7 -59.34 48.82 1.20
C SER A 7 -59.02 47.33 0.97
N HIS A 8 -59.87 46.69 0.16
CA HIS A 8 -60.24 45.26 0.16
C HIS A 8 -59.87 44.58 -1.18
N VAL A 9 -59.59 43.26 -1.12
CA VAL A 9 -60.06 42.18 -2.06
C VAL A 9 -59.32 42.10 -3.42
N THR A 10 -58.87 40.96 -3.95
CA THR A 10 -59.52 39.64 -4.09
C THR A 10 -58.51 38.49 -4.32
N ARG A 11 -58.96 37.28 -3.96
CA ARG A 11 -58.33 35.96 -4.07
C ARG A 11 -58.85 35.23 -5.32
N THR A 12 -57.99 34.49 -6.04
CA THR A 12 -58.44 33.39 -6.90
C THR A 12 -57.50 32.19 -6.80
N ARG A 13 -58.04 31.09 -6.25
CA ARG A 13 -57.53 29.70 -6.35
C ARG A 13 -58.25 28.99 -7.50
N ARG A 14 -57.56 28.13 -8.25
CA ARG A 14 -58.04 26.90 -8.94
C ARG A 14 -56.82 25.96 -9.03
N LEU A 15 -56.69 24.73 -8.51
CA LEU A 15 -57.50 23.49 -8.35
C LEU A 15 -57.76 22.69 -9.65
N GLY A 16 -57.28 21.44 -9.66
CA GLY A 16 -57.58 20.32 -10.59
C GLY A 16 -56.50 20.12 -11.69
N HIS A 17 -55.92 18.95 -11.96
CA HIS A 17 -56.39 17.56 -11.83
C HIS A 17 -55.24 16.53 -11.78
N LEU A 18 -55.44 15.49 -10.96
CA LEU A 18 -54.80 14.16 -10.98
C LEU A 18 -55.10 13.46 -12.31
N TRP A 19 -54.13 12.84 -12.99
CA TRP A 19 -54.32 11.60 -13.78
C TRP A 19 -53.06 10.70 -13.69
N ILE A 20 -53.28 9.46 -13.25
CA ILE A 20 -52.35 8.33 -13.21
C ILE A 20 -52.69 7.38 -14.37
N CYS A 21 -51.67 6.78 -15.00
CA CYS A 21 -51.56 5.39 -15.51
C CYS A 21 -50.93 5.24 -16.92
N CYS A 22 -49.82 4.49 -16.93
CA CYS A 22 -49.38 3.43 -17.86
C CYS A 22 -49.70 3.51 -19.36
N THR A 23 -48.67 3.39 -20.22
CA THR A 23 -48.34 2.15 -20.99
C THR A 23 -47.18 2.35 -22.01
N CYS A 24 -46.23 1.40 -21.98
CA CYS A 24 -45.55 0.69 -23.08
C CYS A 24 -44.77 1.39 -24.22
N LEU A 25 -43.45 1.09 -24.23
CA LEU A 25 -42.63 0.46 -25.30
C LEU A 25 -42.56 1.02 -26.74
N LEU A 26 -41.32 0.97 -27.25
CA LEU A 26 -40.85 0.97 -28.66
C LEU A 26 -40.72 2.34 -29.35
N ILE A 27 -39.49 2.87 -29.44
CA ILE A 27 -38.77 3.13 -30.72
C ILE A 27 -37.26 3.09 -30.46
N LEU A 28 -36.65 1.93 -30.71
CA LEU A 28 -35.25 1.82 -31.14
C LEU A 28 -35.24 2.12 -32.65
N PHE A 29 -34.36 2.98 -33.14
CA PHE A 29 -33.58 2.80 -34.38
C PHE A 29 -32.81 4.10 -34.73
N LEU A 30 -31.53 3.93 -35.08
CA LEU A 30 -30.62 4.87 -35.75
C LEU A 30 -29.72 5.77 -34.89
N VAL A 31 -28.70 5.18 -34.25
CA VAL A 31 -27.31 5.63 -34.45
C VAL A 31 -26.42 4.40 -34.53
N GLY A 32 -25.78 4.23 -35.70
CA GLY A 32 -24.90 3.12 -36.01
C GLY A 32 -23.49 3.28 -35.46
N SER A 33 -22.91 2.11 -35.15
CA SER A 33 -21.54 1.69 -35.44
C SER A 33 -20.36 2.50 -34.89
N ARG A 34 -19.87 2.09 -33.72
CA ARG A 34 -18.46 1.74 -33.52
C ARG A 34 -18.34 0.52 -32.61
N SER A 35 -18.20 -0.65 -33.23
CA SER A 35 -17.87 -1.91 -32.55
C SER A 35 -16.40 -1.88 -32.15
N ALA A 36 -16.12 -1.69 -30.85
CA ALA A 36 -14.84 -2.11 -30.29
C ALA A 36 -14.95 -3.62 -30.03
N HIS A 37 -14.16 -4.40 -30.77
CA HIS A 37 -14.03 -5.84 -30.58
C HIS A 37 -13.50 -6.14 -29.17
N TYR A 38 -14.39 -6.48 -28.24
CA TYR A 38 -14.04 -7.27 -27.07
C TYR A 38 -14.22 -8.74 -27.44
N SER A 39 -13.10 -9.46 -27.56
CA SER A 39 -13.09 -10.91 -27.68
C SER A 39 -13.63 -11.51 -26.38
N PRO A 40 -14.70 -12.33 -26.41
CA PRO A 40 -15.09 -13.12 -25.26
C PRO A 40 -14.08 -14.25 -25.10
N TRP A 41 -13.51 -14.40 -23.90
CA TRP A 41 -12.80 -15.61 -23.52
C TRP A 41 -13.74 -16.82 -23.73
N PRO A 42 -13.26 -17.93 -24.32
CA PRO A 42 -14.10 -19.10 -24.48
C PRO A 42 -14.35 -19.74 -23.11
N SER A 43 -15.61 -19.76 -22.69
CA SER A 43 -16.11 -20.61 -21.62
C SER A 43 -16.06 -22.05 -22.09
N SER A 44 -15.05 -22.82 -21.67
CA SER A 44 -15.04 -24.27 -21.82
C SER A 44 -15.90 -24.90 -20.73
N SER A 45 -16.95 -25.55 -21.19
CA SER A 45 -17.84 -26.42 -20.44
C SER A 45 -17.09 -27.61 -19.84
N SER A 46 -17.42 -27.88 -18.57
CA SER A 46 -17.28 -29.13 -17.81
C SER A 46 -16.93 -30.39 -18.62
N GLY A 47 -15.69 -30.86 -18.41
CA GLY A 47 -15.28 -32.25 -18.61
C GLY A 47 -14.73 -32.80 -17.29
N ASN A 48 -15.41 -33.79 -16.72
CA ASN A 48 -14.91 -34.59 -15.60
C ASN A 48 -13.65 -35.34 -16.06
N ALA A 49 -12.48 -34.89 -15.63
CA ALA A 49 -11.26 -35.67 -15.63
C ALA A 49 -10.72 -35.69 -14.20
N GLN A 50 -10.80 -36.85 -13.59
CA GLN A 50 -10.27 -37.14 -12.26
C GLN A 50 -8.74 -37.18 -12.41
N GLU A 51 -8.08 -36.05 -12.22
CA GLU A 51 -6.62 -35.97 -12.09
C GLU A 51 -6.21 -36.76 -10.84
N PRO A 52 -5.17 -37.62 -10.90
CA PRO A 52 -4.71 -38.34 -9.73
C PRO A 52 -4.22 -37.33 -8.69
N LEU A 53 -4.52 -37.58 -7.42
CA LEU A 53 -3.91 -36.92 -6.26
C LEU A 53 -2.39 -37.17 -6.29
N GLY A 54 -1.70 -36.37 -7.12
CA GLY A 54 -0.25 -36.26 -7.12
C GLY A 54 0.13 -35.67 -5.78
N ASN A 55 0.84 -36.48 -5.00
CA ASN A 55 1.47 -36.12 -3.74
C ASN A 55 2.22 -34.80 -3.96
N ALA A 56 1.62 -33.68 -3.56
CA ALA A 56 2.30 -32.40 -3.52
C ALA A 56 3.40 -32.57 -2.48
N SER A 57 4.60 -32.89 -2.95
CA SER A 57 5.79 -32.79 -2.14
C SER A 57 5.73 -31.39 -1.53
N SER A 58 5.66 -31.35 -0.19
CA SER A 58 5.81 -30.13 0.59
C SER A 58 7.20 -29.59 0.28
N GLN A 59 7.35 -28.91 -0.85
CA GLN A 59 8.53 -28.12 -1.14
C GLN A 59 8.54 -27.06 -0.05
N THR A 60 9.45 -27.23 0.91
CA THR A 60 9.76 -26.21 1.89
C THR A 60 9.95 -24.91 1.13
N LEU A 61 9.04 -23.97 1.35
CA LEU A 61 9.13 -22.67 0.70
C LEU A 61 10.37 -21.98 1.23
N ASP A 62 11.18 -21.48 0.30
CA ASP A 62 12.32 -20.64 0.66
C ASP A 62 11.78 -19.28 1.10
N VAL A 63 11.96 -18.97 2.40
CA VAL A 63 11.42 -17.78 3.04
C VAL A 63 12.53 -17.02 3.74
N ASP A 64 12.64 -15.74 3.40
CA ASP A 64 13.48 -14.78 4.10
C ASP A 64 12.65 -13.90 5.02
N LEU A 65 13.06 -13.78 6.28
CA LEU A 65 12.59 -12.76 7.21
C LEU A 65 13.66 -11.68 7.36
N ILE A 66 13.39 -10.52 6.76
CA ILE A 66 14.26 -9.35 6.76
C ILE A 66 13.83 -8.42 7.88
N VAL A 67 14.76 -8.14 8.78
CA VAL A 67 14.49 -7.37 10.00
C VAL A 67 15.31 -6.09 9.97
N ALA A 68 14.62 -4.95 9.97
CA ALA A 68 15.24 -3.65 10.18
C ALA A 68 15.41 -3.40 11.69
N SER A 69 16.66 -3.20 12.12
CA SER A 69 17.03 -3.09 13.53
C SER A 69 18.02 -1.95 13.75
N GLN A 70 18.03 -1.42 14.98
CA GLN A 70 19.14 -0.66 15.55
C GLN A 70 19.87 -1.49 16.60
N ALA A 71 21.08 -1.08 16.98
CA ALA A 71 21.91 -1.80 17.96
C ALA A 71 21.22 -1.94 19.34
N LYS A 72 20.30 -1.03 19.67
CA LYS A 72 19.52 -1.05 20.91
C LYS A 72 18.29 -1.97 20.87
N ASP A 73 17.85 -2.38 19.69
CA ASP A 73 16.64 -3.18 19.54
C ASP A 73 16.88 -4.63 19.94
N ASN A 74 15.85 -5.31 20.42
CA ASN A 74 15.95 -6.69 20.84
C ASN A 74 15.39 -7.64 19.77
N THR A 75 16.30 -8.31 19.06
CA THR A 75 15.99 -9.34 18.05
C THR A 75 16.23 -10.77 18.55
N THR A 76 16.64 -10.95 19.80
CA THR A 76 17.00 -12.28 20.35
C THR A 76 15.82 -13.26 20.37
N TRP A 77 14.60 -12.75 20.41
CA TRP A 77 13.38 -13.56 20.35
C TRP A 77 13.23 -14.33 19.03
N LEU A 78 13.92 -13.93 17.96
CA LEU A 78 13.90 -14.61 16.66
C LEU A 78 14.78 -15.87 16.65
N LEU A 79 15.67 -16.06 17.62
CA LEU A 79 16.62 -17.19 17.63
C LEU A 79 15.87 -18.54 17.59
N ASP A 80 14.85 -18.68 18.43
CA ASP A 80 14.12 -19.93 18.63
C ASP A 80 12.78 -20.01 17.86
N GLU A 81 12.42 -18.98 17.09
CA GLU A 81 11.14 -18.86 16.37
C GLU A 81 11.35 -19.04 14.85
N PHE A 82 10.40 -19.63 14.12
CA PHE A 82 10.46 -19.77 12.65
C PHE A 82 11.71 -20.51 12.15
N ALA A 83 11.94 -21.73 12.64
CA ALA A 83 13.13 -22.53 12.31
C ALA A 83 13.33 -22.74 10.78
N ASP A 84 12.24 -22.79 10.02
CA ASP A 84 12.27 -23.00 8.57
C ASP A 84 12.51 -21.71 7.75
N TRP A 85 12.61 -20.55 8.40
CA TRP A 85 12.83 -19.26 7.73
C TRP A 85 14.27 -18.79 7.94
N ARG A 86 14.90 -18.30 6.86
CA ARG A 86 16.19 -17.64 6.95
C ARG A 86 15.99 -16.23 7.53
N LYS A 87 16.65 -15.94 8.63
CA LYS A 87 16.50 -14.68 9.38
C LYS A 87 17.68 -13.77 9.07
N LEU A 88 17.42 -12.62 8.48
CA LEU A 88 18.43 -11.64 8.06
C LEU A 88 18.18 -10.32 8.79
N ILE A 89 19.00 -10.05 9.80
CA ILE A 89 18.86 -8.88 10.68
C ILE A 89 19.87 -7.82 10.26
N TYR A 90 19.38 -6.72 9.69
CA TYR A 90 20.19 -5.57 9.32
C TYR A 90 20.21 -4.55 10.45
N VAL A 91 21.40 -4.17 10.90
CA VAL A 91 21.59 -3.15 11.94
C VAL A 91 22.01 -1.84 11.29
N THR A 92 21.17 -0.81 11.37
CA THR A 92 21.35 0.40 10.56
C THR A 92 22.36 1.39 11.13
N ASP A 93 22.59 1.37 12.45
CA ASP A 93 23.47 2.29 13.18
C ASP A 93 24.79 1.64 13.63
N ASP A 94 25.11 0.44 13.15
CA ASP A 94 26.40 -0.22 13.36
C ASP A 94 27.05 -0.60 12.02
N PRO A 95 28.12 0.11 11.57
CA PRO A 95 28.81 -0.20 10.32
C PRO A 95 29.66 -1.48 10.40
N LYS A 96 29.80 -2.10 11.58
CA LYS A 96 30.51 -3.36 11.79
C LYS A 96 29.57 -4.56 11.91
N ALA A 97 28.26 -4.33 11.88
CA ALA A 97 27.29 -5.42 11.90
C ALA A 97 27.45 -6.33 10.68
N ALA A 98 27.15 -7.61 10.85
CA ALA A 98 27.26 -8.61 9.78
C ALA A 98 26.40 -8.25 8.55
N LEU A 99 25.21 -7.69 8.78
CA LEU A 99 24.37 -7.06 7.77
C LEU A 99 24.12 -5.61 8.20
N THR A 100 24.47 -4.67 7.32
CA THR A 100 24.33 -3.24 7.56
C THR A 100 23.86 -2.55 6.27
N VAL A 101 23.69 -1.24 6.34
CA VAL A 101 23.20 -0.40 5.23
C VAL A 101 24.26 0.62 4.82
N PRO A 102 24.23 1.14 3.58
CA PRO A 102 25.19 2.16 3.15
C PRO A 102 25.13 3.46 3.98
N ARG A 103 23.97 3.78 4.56
CA ARG A 103 23.77 4.88 5.52
C ARG A 103 22.45 4.70 6.26
N ASN A 104 22.41 5.04 7.55
CA ASN A 104 21.18 5.13 8.32
C ASN A 104 20.35 6.34 7.88
N LYS A 105 19.51 6.16 6.85
CA LYS A 105 18.68 7.22 6.25
C LYS A 105 17.39 6.63 5.71
N GLY A 106 16.24 7.24 5.98
CA GLY A 106 14.94 6.78 5.45
C GLY A 106 14.39 5.53 6.13
N ARG A 107 14.72 5.35 7.42
CA ARG A 107 14.18 4.30 8.30
C ARG A 107 14.36 2.88 7.71
N GLU A 108 13.39 1.99 7.90
CA GLU A 108 13.41 0.60 7.40
C GLU A 108 13.48 0.51 5.87
N GLY A 109 13.07 1.56 5.16
CA GLY A 109 13.13 1.61 3.70
C GLY A 109 14.53 1.37 3.16
N MET A 110 15.58 1.86 3.84
CA MET A 110 16.96 1.60 3.44
C MET A 110 17.36 0.13 3.57
N VAL A 111 16.92 -0.55 4.63
CA VAL A 111 17.18 -1.98 4.83
C VAL A 111 16.52 -2.78 3.71
N TYR A 112 15.25 -2.49 3.43
CA TYR A 112 14.46 -3.27 2.48
C TYR A 112 15.01 -3.08 1.05
N LEU A 113 15.32 -1.85 0.67
CA LEU A 113 15.96 -1.57 -0.62
C LEU A 113 17.34 -2.21 -0.73
N THR A 114 18.16 -2.15 0.34
CA THR A 114 19.49 -2.80 0.34
C THR A 114 19.37 -4.30 0.14
N HIS A 115 18.48 -4.97 0.88
CA HIS A 115 18.26 -6.40 0.70
C HIS A 115 17.78 -6.75 -0.72
N ILE A 116 16.78 -6.03 -1.24
CA ILE A 116 16.24 -6.25 -2.59
C ILE A 116 17.33 -6.09 -3.65
N ILE A 117 18.14 -5.02 -3.58
CA ILE A 117 19.18 -4.73 -4.57
C ILE A 117 20.28 -5.78 -4.52
N ASP A 118 20.78 -6.10 -3.33
CA ASP A 118 21.94 -6.96 -3.16
C ASP A 118 21.63 -8.43 -3.51
N ASN A 119 20.37 -8.84 -3.36
CA ASN A 119 19.93 -10.22 -3.59
C ASN A 119 19.00 -10.37 -4.80
N TYR A 120 18.80 -9.33 -5.62
CA TYR A 120 17.75 -9.26 -6.65
C TYR A 120 17.62 -10.53 -7.53
N ASP A 121 18.75 -11.08 -7.97
CA ASP A 121 18.81 -12.27 -8.84
C ASP A 121 18.62 -13.59 -8.07
N GLU A 122 18.80 -13.58 -6.75
CA GLU A 122 18.81 -14.76 -5.86
C GLU A 122 17.79 -14.67 -4.71
N LEU A 123 16.81 -13.76 -4.80
CA LEU A 123 15.76 -13.59 -3.80
C LEU A 123 15.05 -14.91 -3.48
N ALA A 124 14.82 -15.16 -2.18
CA ALA A 124 13.98 -16.24 -1.70
C ALA A 124 12.56 -16.18 -2.29
N LYS A 125 11.84 -17.30 -2.35
CA LYS A 125 10.49 -17.32 -2.96
C LYS A 125 9.54 -16.32 -2.32
N ILE A 126 9.60 -16.18 -0.99
CA ILE A 126 8.85 -15.19 -0.21
C ILE A 126 9.83 -14.41 0.66
N ILE A 127 9.66 -13.09 0.68
CA ILE A 127 10.42 -12.20 1.53
C ILE A 127 9.43 -11.48 2.45
N ILE A 128 9.70 -11.53 3.74
CA ILE A 128 8.91 -10.90 4.79
C ILE A 128 9.75 -9.78 5.38
N PHE A 129 9.22 -8.56 5.35
CA PHE A 129 9.86 -7.38 5.90
C PHE A 129 9.18 -6.98 7.21
N SER A 130 9.98 -6.86 8.27
CA SER A 130 9.49 -6.62 9.63
C SER A 130 10.41 -5.66 10.38
N HIS A 131 9.89 -5.03 11.42
CA HIS A 131 10.70 -4.34 12.43
C HIS A 131 11.24 -5.32 13.48
N ALA A 132 12.22 -4.88 14.26
CA ALA A 132 13.02 -5.72 15.15
C ALA A 132 12.31 -6.25 16.42
N ASN A 133 11.59 -5.39 17.14
CA ASN A 133 11.15 -5.72 18.50
C ASN A 133 9.93 -6.65 18.51
N ARG A 134 9.94 -7.65 19.40
CA ARG A 134 8.81 -8.59 19.58
C ARG A 134 7.52 -7.86 19.91
N TYR A 135 7.57 -6.86 20.78
CA TYR A 135 6.41 -6.07 21.21
C TYR A 135 6.56 -4.62 20.74
N GLN A 136 5.69 -4.18 19.84
CA GLN A 136 5.71 -2.83 19.27
C GLN A 136 4.37 -2.46 18.67
N TRP A 137 3.98 -1.19 18.82
CA TRP A 137 2.68 -0.68 18.37
C TRP A 137 2.42 -0.88 16.87
N HIS A 138 3.47 -1.10 16.07
CA HIS A 138 3.41 -1.42 14.64
C HIS A 138 2.80 -2.81 14.34
N ASN A 139 2.77 -3.73 15.30
CA ASN A 139 2.22 -5.08 15.11
C ASN A 139 0.71 -5.10 15.28
N ASP A 140 0.02 -5.69 14.32
CA ASP A 140 -1.45 -5.85 14.36
C ASP A 140 -1.86 -7.08 15.18
N ASP A 141 -1.63 -6.97 16.48
CA ASP A 141 -2.07 -7.94 17.48
C ASP A 141 -2.50 -7.18 18.73
N SER A 142 -3.48 -7.72 19.46
CA SER A 142 -4.00 -7.09 20.69
C SER A 142 -2.94 -6.81 21.76
N LEU A 143 -1.84 -7.58 21.77
CA LEU A 143 -0.70 -7.40 22.66
C LEU A 143 0.51 -6.75 21.96
N TYR A 144 0.32 -6.27 20.73
CA TYR A 144 1.38 -5.71 19.90
C TYR A 144 2.52 -6.70 19.63
N GLU A 145 2.23 -8.00 19.64
CA GLU A 145 3.22 -9.07 19.55
C GLU A 145 3.47 -9.53 18.11
N GLY A 146 4.67 -9.28 17.58
CA GLY A 146 5.08 -9.57 16.21
C GLY A 146 5.23 -11.07 15.94
N GLN A 147 5.60 -11.86 16.95
CA GLN A 147 5.65 -13.32 16.86
C GLN A 147 4.29 -13.89 16.45
N ARG A 148 3.18 -13.35 17.01
CA ARG A 148 1.82 -13.79 16.68
C ARG A 148 1.39 -13.38 15.27
N VAL A 149 1.77 -12.16 14.86
CA VAL A 149 1.52 -11.67 13.49
C VAL A 149 2.21 -12.60 12.48
N LEU A 150 3.51 -12.85 12.66
CA LEU A 150 4.29 -13.70 11.76
C LEU A 150 3.84 -15.16 11.77
N SER A 151 3.52 -15.73 12.94
CA SER A 151 3.05 -17.13 13.06
C SER A 151 1.71 -17.39 12.37
N ARG A 152 0.88 -16.35 12.20
CA ARG A 152 -0.42 -16.44 11.53
C ARG A 152 -0.33 -16.14 10.04
N LEU A 153 0.85 -15.75 9.53
CA LEU A 153 1.05 -15.41 8.13
C LEU A 153 0.82 -16.64 7.25
N ARG A 154 -0.16 -16.55 6.34
CA ARG A 154 -0.47 -17.64 5.40
C ARG A 154 0.41 -17.52 4.17
N LEU A 155 1.54 -18.22 4.15
CA LEU A 155 2.49 -18.18 3.03
C LEU A 155 1.84 -18.49 1.67
N ALA A 156 0.91 -19.45 1.62
CA ALA A 156 0.15 -19.76 0.40
C ALA A 156 -0.66 -18.56 -0.14
N HIS A 157 -1.20 -17.72 0.74
CA HIS A 157 -1.88 -16.48 0.34
C HIS A 157 -0.90 -15.45 -0.24
N ILE A 158 0.31 -15.36 0.32
CA ILE A 158 1.36 -14.48 -0.22
C ILE A 158 1.79 -14.94 -1.60
N GLN A 159 1.90 -16.26 -1.83
CA GLN A 159 2.23 -16.80 -3.15
C GLN A 159 1.17 -16.47 -4.19
N ASP A 160 -0.10 -16.58 -3.81
CA ASP A 160 -1.24 -16.33 -4.70
C ASP A 160 -1.41 -14.83 -5.02
N GLN A 161 -1.30 -13.96 -4.01
CA GLN A 161 -1.52 -12.52 -4.18
C GLN A 161 -0.26 -11.75 -4.60
N GLY A 162 0.92 -12.30 -4.33
CA GLY A 162 2.22 -11.68 -4.61
C GLY A 162 2.66 -10.61 -3.60
N TYR A 163 1.72 -10.03 -2.84
CA TYR A 163 1.98 -9.03 -1.80
C TYR A 163 0.87 -9.05 -0.75
N ALA A 164 1.23 -8.88 0.53
CA ALA A 164 0.27 -8.56 1.59
C ALA A 164 0.93 -7.73 2.69
N ASN A 165 0.19 -6.77 3.23
CA ASN A 165 0.61 -6.05 4.43
C ASN A 165 0.48 -6.99 5.66
N LEU A 166 1.43 -6.92 6.60
CA LEU A 166 1.35 -7.67 7.86
C LEU A 166 0.33 -7.07 8.84
N ARG A 167 -0.11 -5.84 8.59
CA ARG A 167 -1.20 -5.18 9.28
C ARG A 167 -2.49 -5.27 8.45
N CYS A 168 -3.59 -5.58 9.12
CA CYS A 168 -4.91 -5.74 8.54
C CYS A 168 -5.95 -4.96 9.36
N VAL A 169 -5.80 -3.63 9.41
CA VAL A 169 -6.75 -2.73 10.09
C VAL A 169 -7.11 -1.54 9.22
N TRP A 170 -8.32 -1.02 9.45
CA TRP A 170 -8.85 0.17 8.78
C TRP A 170 -8.41 1.50 9.43
N THR A 171 -7.53 1.43 10.42
CA THR A 171 -6.99 2.60 11.14
C THR A 171 -5.50 2.73 10.85
N LEU A 172 -4.99 3.98 10.89
CA LEU A 172 -3.59 4.32 10.62
C LEU A 172 -3.19 4.01 9.16
N GLY A 173 -3.46 4.97 8.28
CA GLY A 173 -3.10 4.91 6.86
C GLY A 173 -4.28 4.70 5.90
N CYS A 174 -5.35 4.06 6.35
CA CYS A 174 -6.54 3.78 5.53
C CYS A 174 -7.74 4.68 5.89
N PRO A 175 -8.62 5.00 4.90
CA PRO A 175 -8.45 4.78 3.46
C PRO A 175 -7.67 5.91 2.76
N SER A 176 -7.30 6.98 3.49
CA SER A 176 -6.73 8.20 2.92
C SER A 176 -5.68 8.75 3.88
N GLU A 177 -4.45 8.24 3.78
CA GLU A 177 -3.32 8.81 4.51
C GLU A 177 -2.84 10.10 3.87
N ILE A 178 -2.58 10.05 2.56
CA ILE A 178 -1.93 11.15 1.82
C ILE A 178 -2.85 11.57 0.69
N ARG A 179 -3.01 12.88 0.51
CA ARG A 179 -3.67 13.49 -0.65
C ARG A 179 -2.63 14.28 -1.44
N PRO A 180 -1.85 13.65 -2.34
CA PRO A 180 -0.64 14.24 -2.90
C PRO A 180 -0.83 15.64 -3.49
N HIS A 181 -1.89 15.84 -4.29
CA HIS A 181 -2.16 17.14 -4.93
C HIS A 181 -2.62 18.23 -3.97
N VAL A 182 -3.34 17.86 -2.90
CA VAL A 182 -3.83 18.83 -1.91
C VAL A 182 -2.73 19.19 -0.93
N GLU A 183 -1.97 18.21 -0.46
CA GLU A 183 -0.94 18.41 0.56
C GLU A 183 0.31 19.06 -0.01
N ALA A 184 0.63 18.88 -1.29
CA ALA A 184 1.71 19.60 -1.96
C ALA A 184 1.56 21.14 -1.88
N GLU A 185 0.32 21.63 -1.79
CA GLU A 185 0.00 23.06 -1.65
C GLU A 185 -0.11 23.51 -0.19
N ALA A 186 0.19 22.64 0.79
CA ALA A 186 0.10 22.99 2.20
C ALA A 186 1.11 24.09 2.57
N PRO A 187 0.72 25.12 3.34
CA PRO A 187 1.64 26.16 3.76
C PRO A 187 2.60 25.66 4.85
N SER A 188 3.66 26.43 5.09
CA SER A 188 4.49 26.27 6.29
C SER A 188 3.61 26.34 7.55
N PRO A 189 3.82 25.49 8.57
CA PRO A 189 4.99 24.63 8.75
C PRO A 189 4.92 23.25 8.09
N ALA A 190 3.80 22.87 7.45
CA ALA A 190 3.65 21.52 6.91
C ALA A 190 4.58 21.23 5.71
N SER A 191 4.90 22.26 4.92
CA SER A 191 5.80 22.19 3.76
C SER A 191 7.23 22.68 4.04
N ASP A 192 7.56 23.00 5.29
CA ASP A 192 8.94 23.34 5.68
C ASP A 192 9.68 22.07 6.12
N PRO A 193 10.66 21.55 5.35
CA PRO A 193 11.34 20.29 5.67
C PRO A 193 12.17 20.34 6.95
N ALA A 194 12.52 21.53 7.45
CA ALA A 194 13.22 21.72 8.71
C ALA A 194 12.27 21.78 9.92
N SER A 195 10.96 21.88 9.69
CA SER A 195 9.97 21.99 10.75
C SER A 195 9.67 20.64 11.40
N ARG A 196 9.46 20.66 12.73
CA ARG A 196 8.96 19.48 13.46
C ARG A 196 7.50 19.15 13.15
N ASN A 197 6.78 20.08 12.52
CA ASN A 197 5.39 19.92 12.08
C ASN A 197 5.28 19.66 10.57
N ALA A 198 6.41 19.42 9.89
CA ALA A 198 6.44 19.01 8.50
C ALA A 198 5.63 17.73 8.31
N ARG A 199 4.96 17.60 7.16
CA ARG A 199 4.18 16.42 6.82
C ARG A 199 4.72 15.80 5.54
N ALA A 200 4.87 14.48 5.55
CA ALA A 200 5.34 13.73 4.39
C ALA A 200 4.48 13.98 3.15
N GLY A 201 3.17 14.14 3.32
CA GLY A 201 2.24 14.46 2.23
C GLY A 201 2.58 15.75 1.47
N SER A 202 3.17 16.76 2.13
CA SER A 202 3.61 18.00 1.48
C SER A 202 4.73 17.79 0.47
N PHE A 203 5.48 16.69 0.59
CA PHE A 203 6.60 16.36 -0.29
C PHE A 203 6.33 15.13 -1.16
N TYR A 204 5.23 14.41 -0.89
CA TYR A 204 4.95 13.12 -1.50
C TYR A 204 4.75 13.22 -3.01
N LYS A 205 4.03 14.24 -3.50
CA LYS A 205 3.81 14.42 -4.96
C LYS A 205 5.14 14.52 -5.72
N ASN A 206 6.03 15.41 -5.30
CA ASN A 206 7.33 15.60 -5.97
C ASN A 206 8.18 14.34 -5.88
N ALA A 207 8.24 13.72 -4.70
CA ALA A 207 8.96 12.47 -4.50
C ALA A 207 8.40 11.34 -5.39
N PHE A 208 7.07 11.23 -5.53
CA PHE A 208 6.42 10.24 -6.38
C PHE A 208 6.83 10.42 -7.85
N GLU A 209 6.84 11.65 -8.35
CA GLU A 209 7.22 11.96 -9.73
C GLU A 209 8.70 11.60 -10.02
N GLU A 210 9.58 11.80 -9.05
CA GLU A 210 11.00 11.42 -9.15
C GLU A 210 11.21 9.90 -9.06
N LEU A 211 10.52 9.24 -8.13
CA LEU A 211 10.67 7.82 -7.85
C LEU A 211 10.03 6.97 -8.96
N LEU A 212 8.83 7.32 -9.40
CA LEU A 212 8.02 6.58 -10.36
C LEU A 212 7.78 7.41 -11.65
N PRO A 213 8.83 7.70 -12.43
CA PRO A 213 8.72 8.55 -13.61
C PRO A 213 7.74 7.94 -14.63
N GLY A 214 6.83 8.78 -15.12
CA GLY A 214 5.80 8.38 -16.09
C GLY A 214 4.57 7.71 -15.46
N VAL A 215 4.55 7.48 -14.15
CA VAL A 215 3.35 7.04 -13.43
C VAL A 215 2.56 8.27 -12.98
N THR A 216 1.25 8.27 -13.21
CA THR A 216 0.38 9.38 -12.77
C THR A 216 0.28 9.39 -11.26
N VAL A 217 0.51 10.56 -10.64
CA VAL A 217 0.36 10.73 -9.19
C VAL A 217 -1.11 10.55 -8.81
N PRO A 218 -1.44 9.64 -7.89
CA PRO A 218 -2.82 9.39 -7.46
C PRO A 218 -3.38 10.57 -6.64
N ASP A 219 -4.70 10.74 -6.65
CA ASP A 219 -5.38 11.77 -5.85
C ASP A 219 -5.35 11.46 -4.35
N VAL A 220 -5.37 10.17 -4.01
CA VAL A 220 -5.34 9.65 -2.64
C VAL A 220 -4.44 8.43 -2.60
N VAL A 221 -3.62 8.36 -1.55
CA VAL A 221 -2.85 7.19 -1.19
C VAL A 221 -3.30 6.72 0.19
N GLY A 222 -3.60 5.43 0.30
CA GLY A 222 -3.98 4.79 1.54
C GLY A 222 -3.54 3.33 1.55
N ALA A 223 -2.91 2.93 2.63
CA ALA A 223 -2.58 1.54 2.92
C ALA A 223 -2.38 1.43 4.43
N ALA A 224 -2.53 0.23 4.99
CA ALA A 224 -2.22 0.04 6.39
C ALA A 224 -0.76 0.42 6.67
N CYS A 225 -0.54 1.22 7.71
CA CYS A 225 0.79 1.77 8.00
C CYS A 225 1.88 0.72 8.21
N CYS A 226 3.07 1.28 8.40
CA CYS A 226 4.15 0.78 9.22
C CYS A 226 5.14 -0.14 8.49
N ALA A 227 5.08 -0.17 7.15
CA ALA A 227 6.05 -0.84 6.28
C ALA A 227 6.37 -2.31 6.63
N GLN A 228 5.46 -3.01 7.31
CA GLN A 228 5.61 -4.45 7.56
C GLN A 228 4.76 -5.21 6.54
N PHE A 229 5.39 -5.98 5.66
CA PHE A 229 4.70 -6.69 4.57
C PHE A 229 5.44 -7.94 4.15
N ALA A 230 4.75 -8.83 3.43
CA ALA A 230 5.34 -9.97 2.74
C ALA A 230 5.11 -9.84 1.24
N VAL A 231 6.09 -10.26 0.45
CA VAL A 231 6.08 -10.13 -1.01
C VAL A 231 6.80 -11.31 -1.65
N THR A 232 6.38 -11.72 -2.84
CA THR A 232 7.08 -12.78 -3.59
C THR A 232 8.25 -12.21 -4.38
N ALA A 233 9.29 -13.02 -4.60
CA ALA A 233 10.38 -12.63 -5.50
C ALA A 233 9.88 -12.35 -6.94
N GLU A 234 8.88 -13.10 -7.40
CA GLU A 234 8.23 -12.83 -8.69
C GLU A 234 7.65 -11.41 -8.72
N ARG A 235 6.95 -10.99 -7.66
CA ARG A 235 6.36 -9.66 -7.58
C ARG A 235 7.42 -8.56 -7.56
N ILE A 236 8.51 -8.74 -6.81
CA ILE A 236 9.65 -7.81 -6.82
C ILE A 236 10.23 -7.68 -8.24
N ARG A 237 10.42 -8.80 -8.94
CA ARG A 237 11.04 -8.82 -10.28
C ARG A 237 10.17 -8.27 -11.41
N GLN A 238 8.90 -7.95 -11.15
CA GLN A 238 8.07 -7.20 -12.11
C GLN A 238 8.61 -5.78 -12.36
N ARG A 239 9.45 -5.26 -11.45
CA ARG A 239 10.19 -4.01 -11.65
C ARG A 239 11.68 -4.28 -11.78
N PRO A 240 12.39 -3.65 -12.72
CA PRO A 240 13.82 -3.87 -12.89
C PRO A 240 14.61 -3.44 -11.64
N LYS A 241 15.75 -4.09 -11.39
CA LYS A 241 16.68 -3.75 -10.30
C LYS A 241 17.02 -2.25 -10.23
N SER A 242 17.16 -1.61 -11.39
CA SER A 242 17.48 -0.18 -11.51
C SER A 242 16.42 0.74 -10.90
N ASP A 243 15.17 0.31 -10.78
CA ASP A 243 14.14 1.06 -10.06
C ASP A 243 14.43 1.10 -8.56
N TYR A 244 14.76 -0.04 -7.96
CA TYR A 244 15.13 -0.12 -6.54
C TYR A 244 16.41 0.67 -6.24
N GLU A 245 17.40 0.62 -7.15
CA GLU A 245 18.60 1.44 -7.07
C GLU A 245 18.31 2.94 -7.13
N ARG A 246 17.35 3.36 -7.98
CA ARG A 246 16.87 4.75 -8.02
C ARG A 246 16.21 5.14 -6.70
N TYR A 247 15.34 4.29 -6.12
CA TYR A 247 14.70 4.57 -4.84
C TYR A 247 15.72 4.74 -3.71
N ARG A 248 16.74 3.86 -3.66
CA ARG A 248 17.82 3.95 -2.68
C ARG A 248 18.66 5.22 -2.90
N THR A 249 18.94 5.55 -4.15
CA THR A 249 19.67 6.77 -4.52
C THR A 249 18.91 8.02 -4.08
N TRP A 250 17.59 8.06 -4.31
CA TRP A 250 16.74 9.17 -3.84
C TRP A 250 16.77 9.31 -2.32
N LEU A 251 16.63 8.21 -1.57
CA LEU A 251 16.77 8.24 -0.11
C LEU A 251 18.13 8.81 0.33
N LEU A 252 19.20 8.42 -0.37
CA LEU A 252 20.55 8.88 -0.08
C LEU A 252 20.76 10.38 -0.43
N GLN A 253 20.06 10.91 -1.42
CA GLN A 253 20.32 12.26 -1.93
C GLN A 253 19.34 13.31 -1.41
N THR A 254 18.14 12.90 -0.98
CA THR A 254 17.11 13.83 -0.51
C THR A 254 17.56 14.59 0.74
N GLU A 255 17.25 15.89 0.77
CA GLU A 255 17.46 16.76 1.93
C GLU A 255 16.38 16.56 3.02
N LEU A 256 15.32 15.81 2.71
CA LEU A 256 14.28 15.48 3.68
C LEU A 256 14.87 14.71 4.86
N ASN A 257 14.42 15.05 6.06
CA ASN A 257 14.79 14.30 7.25
C ASN A 257 14.30 12.84 7.17
N ASP A 258 14.78 12.00 8.09
CA ASP A 258 14.51 10.56 8.07
C ASP A 258 13.04 10.18 8.19
N ASP A 259 12.29 10.92 9.00
CA ASP A 259 10.87 10.65 9.21
C ASP A 259 10.05 10.94 7.96
N LEU A 260 10.30 12.06 7.30
CA LEU A 260 9.60 12.44 6.07
C LEU A 260 9.95 11.48 4.92
N ALA A 261 11.24 11.24 4.69
CA ALA A 261 11.69 10.35 3.61
C ALA A 261 11.25 8.91 3.83
N GLY A 262 11.35 8.40 5.07
CA GLY A 262 10.88 7.07 5.43
C GLY A 262 9.38 6.91 5.22
N ARG A 263 8.57 7.89 5.68
CA ARG A 263 7.11 7.89 5.51
C ARG A 263 6.69 7.92 4.03
N ILE A 264 7.41 8.63 3.18
CA ILE A 264 7.15 8.62 1.73
C ILE A 264 7.35 7.21 1.14
N ILE A 265 8.48 6.57 1.46
CA ILE A 265 8.76 5.20 0.99
C ILE A 265 7.77 4.18 1.58
N GLU A 266 7.39 4.33 2.85
CA GLU A 266 6.38 3.50 3.52
C GLU A 266 5.09 3.42 2.70
N TYR A 267 4.57 4.56 2.25
CA TYR A 267 3.34 4.65 1.45
C TYR A 267 3.57 4.49 -0.06
N LEU A 268 4.76 4.04 -0.47
CA LEU A 268 5.01 3.63 -1.85
C LEU A 268 5.06 2.12 -2.01
N TRP A 269 5.28 1.34 -0.94
CA TRP A 269 5.53 -0.09 -1.06
C TRP A 269 4.44 -0.85 -1.81
N HIS A 270 3.17 -0.64 -1.47
CA HIS A 270 2.06 -1.33 -2.13
C HIS A 270 1.97 -0.96 -3.62
N ILE A 271 2.20 0.31 -3.97
CA ILE A 271 2.25 0.80 -5.38
C ILE A 271 3.46 0.25 -6.13
N ILE A 272 4.62 0.18 -5.47
CA ILE A 272 5.83 -0.45 -6.01
C ILE A 272 5.54 -1.92 -6.33
N PHE A 273 4.74 -2.60 -5.51
CA PHE A 273 4.34 -4.00 -5.74
C PHE A 273 3.01 -4.14 -6.50
N GLY A 274 2.60 -3.10 -7.24
CA GLY A 274 1.52 -3.17 -8.22
C GLY A 274 0.12 -3.29 -7.62
N GLN A 275 -0.06 -2.88 -6.36
CA GLN A 275 -1.39 -2.66 -5.77
C GLN A 275 -1.91 -1.27 -6.12
N ASP A 276 -3.22 -1.08 -5.97
CA ASP A 276 -3.88 0.21 -6.14
C ASP A 276 -3.37 1.25 -5.13
N ALA A 277 -3.47 2.54 -5.46
CA ALA A 277 -3.00 3.60 -4.56
C ALA A 277 -3.73 3.62 -3.21
N VAL A 278 -4.98 3.11 -3.17
CA VAL A 278 -5.72 2.80 -1.96
C VAL A 278 -5.88 1.28 -1.88
N PHE A 279 -5.17 0.64 -0.94
CA PHE A 279 -5.07 -0.81 -0.78
C PHE A 279 -5.47 -1.27 0.63
#